data_AF-A0A532T7X9-F1
#
_entry.id   AF-A0A532T7X9-F1
#
_cell.length_a   1.000
_cell.length_b   1.000
_cell.length_c   1.000
_cell.angle_alpha   90.00
_cell.angle_beta   90.00
_cell.angle_gamma   90.00
#
_symmetry.space_group_name_H-M   'P 1'
#
loop_
_entity.id
_entity.type
_entity.pdbx_description
1 polymer ?
#
loop_
_entity_poly.entity_id
_entity_poly.type
_entity_poly.pdbx_seq_one_letter_code
_entity_poly.pdbx_strand_id
1 'polypeptide(L)' 'MSSNFIEKDQDSYEPVSVVKCYFAKNNQKMVFIKLPNGKIVCVPKTTIQSDFLRDRNVLQELIIDDWILRKLGLI' A
#
# COMPACT_ATOMS: atom_id res chain seq x y z
N MET A 1 -4.63 24.95 30.09
CA MET A 1 -5.24 23.85 29.30
C MET A 1 -4.10 23.07 28.69
N SER A 2 -3.77 21.93 29.27
CA SER A 2 -2.62 21.11 28.86
C SER A 2 -3.06 20.21 27.71
N SER A 3 -2.59 20.48 26.51
CA SER A 3 -2.84 19.63 25.34
C SER A 3 -2.03 18.35 25.51
N ASN A 4 -2.70 17.23 25.79
CA ASN A 4 -2.08 15.92 25.80
C ASN A 4 -1.80 15.51 24.34
N PHE A 5 -0.54 15.60 23.92
CA PHE A 5 -0.10 14.97 22.69
C PHE A 5 0.16 13.50 23.00
N ILE A 6 -0.67 12.62 22.44
CA ILE A 6 -0.40 11.18 22.44
C ILE A 6 0.64 10.98 21.33
N GLU A 7 1.92 10.92 21.69
CA GLU A 7 2.94 10.38 20.80
C GLU A 7 2.55 8.93 20.50
N LYS A 8 2.33 8.62 19.21
CA LYS A 8 2.12 7.23 18.80
C LYS A 8 3.41 6.46 19.11
N ASP A 9 3.32 5.51 20.03
CA ASP A 9 4.40 4.58 20.37
C ASP A 9 5.00 3.99 19.08
N GLN A 10 6.32 4.11 18.95
CA GLN A 10 7.10 3.62 17.80
C GLN A 10 6.99 2.10 17.57
N ASP A 11 6.39 1.34 18.50
CA ASP A 11 6.27 -0.12 18.43
C ASP A 11 4.92 -0.63 17.90
N SER A 12 4.00 0.26 17.52
CA SER A 12 2.68 -0.12 16.97
C SER A 12 2.64 -0.18 15.44
N TYR A 13 3.73 -0.60 14.79
CA TYR A 13 3.71 -0.79 13.34
C TYR A 13 2.81 -1.98 13.00
N GLU A 14 1.68 -1.70 12.34
CA GLU A 14 0.92 -2.76 11.67
C GLU A 14 1.86 -3.50 10.70
N PRO A 15 1.76 -4.84 10.60
CA PRO A 15 2.64 -5.60 9.73
C PRO A 15 2.49 -5.14 8.27
N VAL A 16 3.61 -5.02 7.56
CA VAL A 16 3.68 -4.59 6.17
C VAL A 16 4.44 -5.61 5.32
N SER A 17 4.09 -5.68 4.04
CA SER A 17 4.74 -6.53 3.06
C SER A 17 5.18 -5.73 1.83
N VAL A 18 6.24 -6.21 1.19
CA VAL A 18 6.73 -5.66 -0.08
C VAL A 18 6.02 -6.36 -1.24
N VAL A 19 5.30 -5.59 -2.05
CA VAL A 19 4.54 -6.07 -3.20
C VAL A 19 5.17 -5.58 -4.50
N LYS A 20 5.67 -6.52 -5.30
CA LYS A 20 6.12 -6.25 -6.68
C LYS A 20 4.90 -6.06 -7.57
N CYS A 21 4.81 -4.92 -8.25
CA CYS A 21 3.69 -4.61 -9.12
C CYS A 21 4.03 -3.55 -10.18
N TYR A 22 3.10 -3.34 -11.11
CA TYR A 22 3.08 -2.24 -12.07
C TYR A 22 1.93 -1.30 -11.73
N PHE A 23 2.09 -0.01 -12.00
CA PHE A 23 0.97 0.92 -11.90
C PHE A 23 -0.07 0.64 -13.00
N ALA A 24 -1.36 0.65 -12.67
CA ALA A 24 -2.42 0.58 -13.68
C ALA A 24 -3.16 1.91 -13.79
N LYS A 25 -3.76 2.37 -12.68
CA LYS A 25 -4.46 3.66 -12.58
C LYS A 25 -4.62 4.02 -11.11
N ASN A 26 -4.95 5.28 -10.81
CA ASN A 26 -5.41 5.67 -9.48
C ASN A 26 -6.62 6.60 -9.58
N ASN A 27 -7.32 6.76 -8.46
CA ASN A 27 -8.29 7.83 -8.26
C ASN A 27 -7.87 8.63 -7.01
N GLN A 28 -8.77 9.42 -6.43
CA GLN A 28 -8.44 10.22 -5.24
C GLN A 28 -7.96 9.35 -4.06
N LYS A 29 -8.61 8.21 -3.78
CA LYS A 29 -8.39 7.40 -2.57
C LYS A 29 -7.70 6.05 -2.80
N MET A 30 -7.76 5.52 -4.02
CA MET A 30 -7.33 4.16 -4.36
C MET A 30 -6.26 4.17 -5.44
N VAL A 31 -5.39 3.16 -5.41
CA VAL A 31 -4.43 2.80 -6.46
C VAL A 31 -4.78 1.41 -6.97
N PHE A 32 -4.82 1.27 -8.28
CA PHE A 32 -4.94 0.00 -8.96
C PHE A 32 -3.54 -0.40 -9.42
N ILE A 33 -3.07 -1.54 -8.94
CA ILE A 33 -1.78 -2.11 -9.29
C ILE A 33 -1.99 -3.42 -10.04
N LYS A 34 -1.15 -3.68 -11.03
CA LYS A 34 -1.12 -4.94 -11.77
C LYS A 34 0.03 -5.78 -11.22
N LEU A 35 -0.29 -6.94 -10.68
CA LEU A 35 0.70 -7.89 -10.20
C LEU A 35 1.40 -8.58 -11.38
N PRO A 36 2.62 -9.13 -11.20
CA PRO A 36 3.36 -9.83 -12.25
C PRO A 36 2.60 -10.99 -12.91
N ASN A 37 1.70 -11.63 -12.16
CA ASN A 37 0.81 -12.68 -12.68
C ASN A 37 -0.36 -12.15 -13.54
N GLY A 38 -0.41 -10.85 -13.80
CA GLY A 38 -1.44 -10.20 -14.62
C GLY A 38 -2.70 -9.77 -13.87
N LYS A 39 -2.90 -10.19 -12.61
CA LYS A 39 -4.05 -9.80 -11.79
C LYS A 39 -3.97 -8.31 -11.45
N ILE A 40 -5.10 -7.60 -11.59
CA ILE A 40 -5.23 -6.21 -11.15
C ILE A 40 -5.91 -6.20 -9.78
N VAL A 41 -5.30 -5.52 -8.82
CA VAL A 41 -5.85 -5.35 -7.46
C VAL A 41 -5.97 -3.87 -7.12
N CYS A 42 -6.95 -3.56 -6.28
CA CYS A 42 -7.26 -2.21 -5.83
C CYS A 42 -6.84 -2.08 -4.37
N VAL A 43 -5.98 -1.10 -4.08
CA VAL A 43 -5.39 -0.87 -2.76
C VAL A 43 -5.68 0.58 -2.34
N PRO A 44 -6.17 0.85 -1.13
CA PRO A 44 -6.27 2.21 -0.60
C PRO A 44 -4.89 2.88 -0.54
N LYS A 45 -4.81 4.16 -0.89
CA LYS A 45 -3.54 4.90 -0.79
C LYS A 45 -3.02 4.98 0.64
N THR A 46 -3.94 4.99 1.62
CA THR A 46 -3.62 5.09 3.04
C THR A 46 -2.90 3.86 3.58
N THR A 47 -2.97 2.72 2.90
CA THR A 47 -2.29 1.48 3.29
C THR A 47 -0.98 1.26 2.55
N ILE A 48 -0.56 2.20 1.71
CA ILE A 48 0.71 2.16 0.99
C ILE A 48 1.67 3.07 1.74
N GLN A 49 2.70 2.48 2.34
CA GLN A 49 3.69 3.19 3.16
C GLN A 49 4.92 3.66 2.37
N SER A 50 4.88 3.51 1.04
CA SER A 50 5.94 3.94 0.14
C SER A 50 5.41 4.88 -0.95
N ASP A 51 6.30 5.66 -1.53
CA ASP A 51 6.01 6.33 -2.79
C ASP A 51 5.85 5.30 -3.93
N PHE A 52 5.12 5.70 -4.98
CA PHE A 52 4.89 4.86 -6.14
C PHE A 52 4.98 5.67 -7.44
N LEU A 53 5.56 5.05 -8.46
CA LEU A 53 5.67 5.60 -9.80
C LEU A 53 4.36 5.39 -10.56
N ARG A 54 3.97 6.38 -11.37
CA ARG A 54 2.76 6.31 -12.22
C ARG A 54 3.03 5.73 -13.61
N ASP A 55 4.18 5.10 -13.79
CA ASP A 55 4.56 4.43 -15.04
C ASP A 55 4.02 3.00 -15.06
N ARG A 56 3.30 2.66 -16.13
CA ARG A 56 2.67 1.35 -16.33
C ARG A 56 3.65 0.27 -16.80
N ASN A 57 4.82 0.65 -17.28
CA ASN A 57 5.82 -0.25 -17.87
C ASN A 57 6.99 -0.55 -16.92
N VAL A 58 7.03 0.12 -15.77
CA VAL A 58 8.09 -0.06 -14.76
C VAL A 58 7.58 -0.96 -13.64
N LEU A 59 8.30 -2.05 -13.39
CA LEU A 59 8.10 -2.88 -12.21
C LEU A 59 8.63 -2.14 -10.99
N GLN A 60 7.80 -2.00 -9.97
CA GLN A 60 8.13 -1.30 -8.73
C GLN A 60 7.74 -2.14 -7.51
N GLU A 61 8.35 -1.81 -6.37
CA GLU A 61 8.08 -2.43 -5.09
C GLU A 61 7.32 -1.44 -4.21
N LEU A 62 6.15 -1.86 -3.73
CA LEU A 62 5.32 -1.07 -2.82
C LEU A 62 5.31 -1.69 -1.43
N ILE A 63 5.45 -0.87 -0.41
CA ILE A 63 5.25 -1.30 0.98
C ILE A 63 3.77 -1.14 1.29
N ILE A 64 3.07 -2.24 1.55
CA ILE A 64 1.61 -2.26 1.73
C ILE A 64 1.28 -2.99 3.04
N ASP A 65 0.33 -2.46 3.81
CA ASP A 65 -0.15 -3.11 5.03
C ASP A 65 -0.65 -4.54 4.76
N ASP A 66 -0.29 -5.49 5.61
CA ASP A 66 -0.62 -6.90 5.45
C ASP A 66 -2.13 -7.16 5.46
N TRP A 67 -2.88 -6.40 6.26
CA TRP A 67 -4.31 -6.65 6.42
C TRP A 67 -5.08 -6.47 5.10
N ILE A 68 -4.68 -5.51 4.24
CA ILE A 68 -5.28 -5.34 2.93
C ILE A 68 -4.86 -6.47 1.98
N LEU A 69 -3.62 -6.95 2.08
CA LEU A 69 -3.14 -8.08 1.27
C LEU A 69 -3.85 -9.39 1.63
N ARG A 70 -4.07 -9.66 2.92
CA ARG A 70 -4.89 -10.79 3.41
C ARG A 70 -6.32 -10.69 2.89
N LYS A 71 -6.92 -9.49 2.95
CA LYS A 71 -8.26 -9.24 2.42
C LYS A 71 -8.37 -9.46 0.91
N LEU A 72 -7.28 -9.25 0.17
CA LEU A 72 -7.18 -9.49 -1.27
C LEU A 72 -6.78 -10.93 -1.63
N GLY A 73 -6.51 -11.78 -0.63
CA GLY A 73 -6.04 -13.16 -0.78
C GLY A 73 -4.68 -13.25 -1.47
N LEU A 74 -3.78 -12.30 -1.17
CA LEU A 74 -2.43 -12.25 -1.73
C LEU A 74 -1.37 -12.86 -0.79
N ILE A 75 -1.69 -12.96 0.51
CA ILE A 75 -0.93 -13.61 1.58
C ILE A 75 -1.89 -14.31 2.54
#